data_AF-A0A8S3AR28-F1
#
_entry.id   AF-A0A8S3AR28-F1
#
_cell.length_a   1.000
_cell.length_b   1.000
_cell.length_c   1.000
_cell.angle_alpha   90.00
_cell.angle_beta   90.00
_cell.angle_gamma   90.00
#
_symmetry.space_group_name_H-M   'P 1'
#
loop_
_entity.id
_entity.type
_entity.pdbx_description
1 polymer ?
#
loop_
_entity_poly.entity_id
_entity_poly.type
_entity_poly.pdbx_seq_one_letter_code
_entity_poly.pdbx_strand_id
1 'polypeptide(L)' 'EQEQDLSDHQVLINAAEQIGLNSNEIKEFLQSDQYKKEVKEEINQNQRDGISGVPNFRINDRIELSGAQEPKEFIQAFRK' A
#
# COMPACT_ATOMS: atom_id res chain seq x y z
N GLU A 1 -14.93 2.59 -10.53
CA GLU A 1 -14.65 2.44 -9.09
C GLU A 1 -15.93 2.01 -8.40
N GLN A 2 -15.87 1.23 -7.31
CA GLN A 2 -17.07 0.73 -6.62
C GLN A 2 -17.63 1.72 -5.58
N GLU A 3 -17.04 2.92 -5.45
CA GLU A 3 -17.46 4.02 -4.56
C GLU A 3 -17.74 3.61 -3.10
N GLN A 4 -16.98 2.66 -2.57
CA GLN A 4 -17.14 2.18 -1.19
C GLN A 4 -16.34 3.03 -0.19
N ASP A 5 -16.85 3.18 1.03
CA ASP A 5 -16.13 3.84 2.13
C ASP A 5 -15.13 2.89 2.78
N LEU A 6 -13.83 3.17 2.62
CA LEU A 6 -12.75 2.38 3.20
C LEU A 6 -12.58 2.59 4.72
N SER A 7 -13.32 3.53 5.30
CA SER A 7 -13.40 3.73 6.76
C SER A 7 -14.39 2.77 7.42
N ASP A 8 -15.28 2.14 6.64
CA ASP A 8 -16.20 1.13 7.13
C ASP A 8 -15.52 -0.24 7.18
N HIS A 9 -15.37 -0.79 8.39
CA HIS A 9 -14.78 -2.11 8.60
C HIS A 9 -15.52 -3.21 7.83
N GLN A 10 -16.83 -3.09 7.61
CA GLN A 10 -17.58 -4.11 6.88
C GLN A 10 -17.16 -4.17 5.40
N VAL A 11 -16.84 -3.02 4.79
CA VAL A 11 -16.30 -2.97 3.42
C VAL A 11 -14.96 -3.72 3.35
N LEU A 12 -14.07 -3.49 4.32
CA LEU A 12 -12.76 -4.14 4.38
C LEU A 12 -12.87 -5.65 4.65
N ILE A 13 -13.77 -6.08 5.54
CA ILE A 13 -14.03 -7.50 5.83
C ILE A 13 -14.54 -8.22 4.58
N ASN A 14 -15.50 -7.64 3.87
CA ASN A 14 -16.05 -8.23 2.64
C ASN A 14 -14.97 -8.36 1.55
N ALA A 15 -14.11 -7.35 1.40
CA ALA A 15 -12.99 -7.41 0.45
C ALA A 15 -11.97 -8.50 0.82
N ALA A 16 -11.71 -8.68 2.11
CA ALA A 16 -10.83 -9.73 2.61
C ALA A 16 -11.39 -11.14 2.37
N GLU A 17 -12.69 -11.34 2.58
CA GLU A 17 -13.38 -12.61 2.26
C GLU A 17 -13.30 -12.95 0.76
N GLN A 18 -13.44 -11.96 -0.12
CA GLN A 18 -13.37 -12.15 -1.58
C GLN A 18 -12.01 -12.71 -2.04
N ILE A 19 -10.94 -12.45 -1.31
CA ILE A 19 -9.60 -12.98 -1.57
C ILE A 19 -9.26 -14.21 -0.72
N GLY A 20 -10.23 -14.74 0.04
CA GLY A 20 -10.12 -15.99 0.80
C GLY A 20 -9.56 -15.85 2.22
N LEU A 21 -9.52 -14.65 2.79
CA LEU A 21 -9.12 -14.44 4.18
C LEU A 21 -10.27 -14.76 5.15
N ASN A 22 -9.92 -15.16 6.39
CA ASN A 22 -10.90 -15.45 7.42
C ASN A 22 -11.49 -14.16 8.00
N SER A 23 -12.80 -13.97 7.85
CA SER A 23 -13.53 -12.78 8.28
C SER A 23 -13.43 -12.50 9.77
N ASN A 24 -13.41 -13.53 10.61
CA ASN A 24 -13.31 -13.36 12.06
C ASN A 24 -11.92 -12.85 12.44
N GLU A 25 -10.87 -13.42 11.85
CA GLU A 25 -9.49 -12.96 12.07
C GLU A 25 -9.31 -11.50 11.61
N ILE A 26 -9.89 -11.13 10.45
CA ILE A 26 -9.83 -9.76 9.93
C ILE A 26 -10.63 -8.80 10.80
N LYS A 27 -11.79 -9.22 11.30
CA LYS A 27 -12.59 -8.40 12.23
C LYS A 27 -11.82 -8.12 13.53
N GLU A 28 -11.19 -9.13 14.11
CA GLU A 28 -10.34 -8.97 15.29
C GLU A 28 -9.13 -8.07 15.00
N PHE A 29 -8.49 -8.26 13.85
CA PHE A 29 -7.38 -7.43 13.39
C PHE A 29 -7.77 -5.95 13.25
N LEU A 30 -8.88 -5.65 12.58
CA LEU A 30 -9.37 -4.27 12.38
C LEU A 30 -9.80 -3.59 13.69
N GLN A 31 -10.15 -4.36 14.72
CA GLN A 31 -10.44 -3.83 16.05
C GLN A 31 -9.18 -3.61 16.91
N SER A 32 -8.01 -4.02 16.41
CA SER A 32 -6.73 -3.89 17.10
C SER A 32 -5.91 -2.71 16.54
N ASP A 33 -4.81 -2.41 17.22
CA ASP A 33 -3.78 -1.48 16.73
C ASP A 33 -2.62 -2.22 16.03
N GLN A 34 -2.80 -3.49 15.66
CA GLN A 34 -1.79 -4.28 14.96
C GLN A 34 -1.42 -3.60 13.63
N TYR A 35 -0.12 -3.45 13.37
CA TYR A 35 0.48 -2.70 12.24
C TYR A 35 0.34 -1.17 12.24
N LYS A 36 -0.37 -0.57 13.20
CA LYS A 36 -0.52 0.90 13.26
C LYS A 36 0.82 1.63 13.44
N LYS A 37 1.74 1.03 14.20
CA LYS A 37 3.08 1.60 14.42
C LYS A 37 3.90 1.51 13.14
N GLU A 38 3.91 0.34 12.52
CA GLU A 38 4.65 0.01 11.31
C GLU A 38 4.23 0.93 10.15
N VAL A 39 2.91 1.10 9.93
CA VAL A 39 2.38 2.03 8.91
C VAL A 39 2.86 3.47 9.15
N LYS A 40 2.84 3.94 10.41
CA LYS A 40 3.33 5.29 10.74
C LYS A 40 4.83 5.43 10.54
N GLU A 41 5.60 4.41 10.91
CA GLU A 41 7.05 4.40 10.73
C GLU A 41 7.43 4.44 9.26
N GLU A 42 6.73 3.69 8.41
CA GLU A 42 6.94 3.68 6.96
C GLU A 42 6.58 5.03 6.31
N ILE A 43 5.46 5.65 6.69
CA ILE A 43 5.09 7.00 6.24
C ILE A 43 6.18 8.01 6.62
N ASN A 44 6.65 7.98 7.86
CA ASN A 44 7.69 8.89 8.34
C ASN A 44 9.02 8.65 7.63
N GLN A 45 9.35 7.39 7.32
CA GLN A 45 10.57 7.07 6.57
C GLN A 45 10.48 7.60 5.14
N ASN A 46 9.38 7.38 4.44
CA ASN A 46 9.18 7.90 3.09
C ASN A 46 9.26 9.43 3.03
N GLN A 47 8.71 10.13 4.02
CA GLN A 47 8.86 11.58 4.13
C GLN A 47 10.32 12.01 4.34
N ARG A 48 11.09 11.31 5.18
CA ARG A 48 12.52 11.57 5.37
C ARG A 48 13.35 11.30 4.11
N ASP A 49 12.95 10.31 3.32
CA ASP A 49 13.55 9.98 2.02
C ASP A 49 13.18 11.01 0.93
N GLY A 50 12.35 12.02 1.24
CA GLY A 50 11.94 13.06 0.30
C GLY A 50 10.76 12.68 -0.60
N ILE A 51 10.11 11.54 -0.33
CA ILE A 51 8.93 11.10 -1.07
C ILE A 51 7.72 11.93 -0.62
N SER A 52 7.21 12.76 -1.53
CA SER A 52 6.10 13.69 -1.27
C SER A 52 4.81 13.34 -2.01
N GLY A 53 4.80 12.26 -2.80
CA GLY A 53 3.65 11.85 -3.59
C GLY A 53 3.70 10.38 -4.00
N VAL A 54 2.54 9.85 -4.38
CA VAL A 54 2.32 8.45 -4.78
C VAL A 54 1.74 8.38 -6.20
N PRO A 55 1.97 7.28 -6.95
CA PRO A 55 2.83 6.16 -6.58
C PRO A 55 4.33 6.53 -6.67
N ASN A 56 5.16 5.89 -5.86
CA ASN A 56 6.63 5.99 -5.90
C ASN A 56 7.19 4.57 -5.85
N PHE A 57 8.15 4.26 -6.72
CA PHE A 57 8.74 2.93 -6.85
C PHE A 57 10.25 3.01 -6.69
N ARG A 58 10.80 2.12 -5.87
CA ARG A 58 12.25 1.90 -5.72
C ARG A 58 12.60 0.51 -6.26
N ILE A 59 13.48 0.45 -7.26
CA ILE A 59 13.89 -0.79 -7.93
C ILE A 59 15.35 -1.07 -7.59
N ASN A 60 15.60 -2.22 -6.95
CA ASN A 60 16.93 -2.68 -6.51
C ASN A 60 17.72 -1.62 -5.72
N ASP A 61 17.04 -0.75 -4.96
CA ASP A 61 17.62 0.38 -4.21
C ASP A 61 18.50 1.34 -5.02
N ARG A 62 18.35 1.34 -6.35
CA ARG A 62 19.20 2.13 -7.28
C ARG A 62 18.41 3.08 -8.16
N ILE A 63 17.19 2.70 -8.51
CA ILE A 63 16.35 3.47 -9.43
C ILE A 63 15.08 3.85 -8.70
N GLU A 64 14.78 5.14 -8.71
CA GLU A 64 13.55 5.69 -8.18
C GLU A 64 12.68 6.20 -9.34
N LEU A 65 11.42 5.75 -9.38
CA LEU A 65 10.41 6.21 -10.32
C LEU A 65 9.27 6.87 -9.52
N SER A 66 9.12 8.18 -9.67
CA SER A 66 8.07 8.94 -8.99
C SER A 66 6.91 9.25 -9.93
N GLY A 67 5.69 9.04 -9.45
CA GLY A 67 4.45 9.20 -10.21
C GLY A 67 4.06 7.95 -11.02
N ALA A 68 2.87 8.01 -11.62
CA ALA A 68 2.35 6.99 -12.51
C ALA A 68 3.11 7.01 -13.85
N GLN A 69 4.30 6.42 -13.87
CA GLN A 69 5.16 6.35 -15.04
C GLN A 69 4.62 5.39 -16.10
N GLU A 70 4.99 5.63 -17.36
CA GLU A 70 4.65 4.78 -18.48
C GLU A 70 5.32 3.40 -18.37
N PRO A 71 4.70 2.30 -18.84
CA PRO A 71 5.27 0.95 -18.75
C PRO A 71 6.70 0.83 -19.32
N LYS A 72 7.03 1.62 -20.35
CA LYS A 72 8.38 1.65 -20.94
C LYS A 72 9.47 2.08 -19.96
N GLU A 73 9.16 2.93 -18.99
CA GLU A 73 10.12 3.40 -17.98
C GLU A 73 10.46 2.27 -17.00
N PHE A 74 9.46 1.49 -16.60
CA PHE A 74 9.66 0.28 -15.82
C PHE A 74 10.51 -0.76 -16.56
N ILE A 75 10.21 -1.01 -17.84
CA ILE A 75 11.02 -1.95 -18.67
C ILE A 75 12.48 -1.50 -18.73
N GLN A 76 12.73 -0.19 -18.88
CA GLN A 76 14.09 0.34 -18.86
C GLN A 76 14.75 0.20 -17.49
N ALA A 77 14.01 0.46 -16.41
CA ALA A 77 14.52 0.33 -15.05
C ALA A 77 14.91 -1.13 -14.72
N PHE A 78 14.14 -2.11 -15.16
CA PHE A 78 14.45 -3.54 -14.92
C PHE A 78 15.60 -4.09 -15.77
N ARG A 79 16.00 -3.40 -16.84
CA ARG A 79 17.12 -3.81 -17.70
C ARG A 79 18.48 -3.28 -17.24
N LYS A 80 18.50 -2.39 -16.23
CA LYS A 80 19.70 -1.81 -15.64
C LYS A 80 20.09 -2.55 -14.38
#